data_AF-A0A016QRJ8-F1
#
_entry.id   AF-A0A016QRJ8-F1
#
_cell.length_a   1.000
_cell.length_b   1.000
_cell.length_c   1.000
_cell.angle_alpha   90.00
_cell.angle_beta   90.00
_cell.angle_gamma   90.00
#
_symmetry.space_group_name_H-M   'P 1'
#
loop_
_entity.id
_entity.type
_entity.pdbx_description
1 polymer ?
#
loop_
_entity_poly.entity_id
_entity_poly.type
_entity_poly.pdbx_seq_one_letter_code
_entity_poly.pdbx_strand_id
1 'polypeptide(L)'
;MNPEGQGVRERAEAASYTGWQELGKNLAAGAATPAEAVQDWLDSPGHCQTLMDPKFRELGVGSVAAPGSPYARSWVQNFGTR
;
A
#
# COMPACT_ATOMS: atom_id res chain seq x y z
N MET A 1 1.38 9.50 -3.77
CA MET A 1 1.34 9.56 -5.24
C MET A 1 2.66 9.02 -5.78
N ASN A 2 2.70 8.49 -6.99
CA ASN A 2 3.96 8.22 -7.70
C ASN A 2 4.52 9.54 -8.28
N PRO A 3 5.73 9.53 -8.87
CA PRO A 3 6.32 10.73 -9.49
C PRO A 3 5.45 11.35 -10.59
N GLU A 4 4.61 10.56 -11.24
CA GLU A 4 3.65 11.00 -12.26
C GLU A 4 2.38 11.65 -11.67
N GLY A 5 2.29 11.81 -10.34
CA GLY A 5 1.15 12.43 -9.65
C GLY A 5 -0.05 11.50 -9.46
N GLN A 6 0.08 10.22 -9.79
CA GLN A 6 -1.00 9.23 -9.67
C GLN A 6 -1.09 8.71 -8.23
N GLY A 7 -2.29 8.78 -7.66
CA GLY A 7 -2.65 8.22 -6.37
C GLY A 7 -3.07 6.75 -6.47
N VAL A 8 -3.68 6.25 -5.40
CA VAL A 8 -4.20 4.87 -5.36
C VAL A 8 -5.36 4.69 -6.35
N ARG A 9 -6.19 5.72 -6.51
CA ARG A 9 -7.35 5.74 -7.40
C ARG A 9 -6.96 5.55 -8.86
N GLU A 10 -6.11 6.43 -9.37
CA GLU A 10 -5.72 6.45 -10.78
C GLU A 10 -5.02 5.14 -11.16
N ARG A 11 -4.19 4.61 -10.24
CA ARG A 11 -3.49 3.34 -10.45
C ARG A 11 -4.42 2.13 -10.39
N ALA A 12 -5.45 2.16 -9.54
CA ALA A 12 -6.46 1.11 -9.48
C ALA A 12 -7.29 1.07 -10.78
N GLU A 13 -7.77 2.24 -11.23
CA GLU A 13 -8.54 2.36 -12.47
C GLU A 13 -7.70 1.96 -13.70
N ALA A 14 -6.42 2.36 -13.77
CA ALA A 14 -5.50 1.96 -14.83
C ALA A 14 -5.23 0.44 -14.87
N ALA A 15 -5.32 -0.23 -13.72
CA ALA A 15 -5.25 -1.69 -13.61
C ALA A 15 -6.60 -2.38 -13.91
N SER A 16 -7.59 -1.65 -14.44
CA SER A 16 -8.97 -2.12 -14.66
C SER A 16 -9.72 -2.52 -13.39
N TYR A 17 -9.21 -2.14 -12.21
CA TYR A 17 -9.92 -2.28 -10.94
C TYR A 17 -10.85 -1.07 -10.75
N THR A 18 -12.04 -1.15 -11.34
CA THR A 18 -13.09 -0.11 -11.30
C THR A 18 -14.16 -0.42 -10.25
N GLY A 19 -15.32 0.25 -10.19
CA GLY A 19 -16.50 -0.21 -9.43
C GLY A 19 -16.40 -0.31 -7.90
N TRP A 20 -15.28 0.11 -7.31
CA TRP A 20 -15.06 0.14 -5.86
C TRP A 20 -15.76 1.32 -5.19
N GLN A 21 -16.04 1.22 -3.88
CA GLN A 21 -16.60 2.32 -3.08
C GLN A 21 -15.52 3.09 -2.31
N GLU A 22 -14.58 2.37 -1.69
CA GLU A 22 -13.42 2.94 -1.00
C GLU A 22 -12.12 2.22 -1.40
N LEU A 23 -11.02 2.96 -1.35
CA LEU A 23 -9.65 2.45 -1.56
C LEU A 23 -8.78 2.84 -0.38
N GLY A 24 -7.95 1.91 0.09
CA GLY A 24 -6.94 2.12 1.13
C GLY A 24 -5.54 1.90 0.61
N LYS A 25 -4.53 2.53 1.23
CA LYS A 25 -3.12 2.31 0.87
C LYS A 25 -2.19 2.50 2.06
N ASN A 26 -1.34 1.50 2.30
CA ASN A 26 -0.15 1.61 3.13
C ASN A 26 1.13 1.53 2.28
N LEU A 27 2.18 2.26 2.71
CA LEU A 27 3.52 2.25 2.10
C LEU A 27 4.55 2.14 3.22
N ALA A 28 5.42 1.14 3.15
CA ALA A 28 6.62 1.03 3.99
C ALA A 28 7.85 1.07 3.11
N ALA A 29 8.84 1.88 3.48
CA ALA A 29 10.12 1.98 2.78
C ALA A 29 11.23 1.72 3.81
N GLY A 30 12.17 0.84 3.49
CA GLY A 30 13.23 0.44 4.44
C GLY A 30 13.05 -0.95 5.04
N ALA A 31 11.80 -1.45 5.13
CA ALA A 31 11.53 -2.79 5.64
C ALA A 31 12.17 -3.86 4.73
N ALA A 32 13.05 -4.68 5.29
CA ALA A 32 13.73 -5.75 4.55
C ALA A 32 12.79 -6.92 4.28
N THR A 33 11.87 -7.20 5.20
CA THR A 33 10.96 -8.35 5.16
C THR A 33 9.48 -7.93 5.13
N PRO A 34 8.57 -8.82 4.67
CA PRO A 34 7.12 -8.57 4.79
C PRO A 34 6.67 -8.37 6.24
N ALA A 35 7.26 -9.12 7.18
CA ALA A 35 6.89 -9.03 8.60
C ALA A 35 7.25 -7.67 9.19
N GLU A 36 8.44 -7.15 8.87
CA GLU A 36 8.83 -5.78 9.24
C GLU A 36 7.91 -4.75 8.62
N ALA A 37 7.53 -4.89 7.34
CA ALA A 37 6.62 -3.96 6.69
C ALA A 37 5.23 -3.92 7.37
N VAL A 38 4.71 -5.08 7.78
CA VAL A 38 3.46 -5.16 8.54
C VAL A 38 3.62 -4.53 9.92
N GLN A 39 4.74 -4.76 10.59
CA GLN A 39 5.03 -4.15 11.89
C GLN A 39 5.11 -2.62 11.78
N ASP A 40 5.79 -2.09 10.77
CA ASP A 40 5.86 -0.64 10.50
C ASP A 40 4.47 -0.01 10.29
N TRP A 41 3.54 -0.74 9.66
CA TRP A 41 2.16 -0.28 9.51
C TRP A 41 1.36 -0.37 10.81
N LEU A 42 1.59 -1.40 11.63
CA LEU A 42 0.95 -1.53 12.94
C LEU A 42 1.40 -0.41 13.90
N ASP A 43 2.67 -0.03 13.86
CA ASP A 43 3.27 0.96 14.74
C ASP A 43 2.93 2.42 14.34
N SER A 44 2.41 2.63 13.13
CA SER A 44 1.94 3.93 12.66
C SER A 44 0.42 4.02 12.80
N PRO A 45 -0.14 4.91 13.64
CA PRO A 45 -1.58 5.00 13.87
C PRO A 45 -2.44 5.12 12.60
N GLY A 46 -2.01 5.94 11.63
CA GLY A 46 -2.75 6.10 10.37
C GLY A 46 -2.67 4.89 9.44
N HIS A 47 -1.52 4.20 9.42
CA HIS A 47 -1.37 2.97 8.64
C HIS A 47 -2.14 1.81 9.30
N CYS A 48 -2.09 1.72 10.63
CA CYS A 48 -2.79 0.73 11.42
C CYS A 48 -4.31 0.89 11.27
N GLN A 49 -4.82 2.13 11.28
CA GLN A 49 -6.23 2.40 11.00
C GLN A 49 -6.64 1.88 9.61
N THR A 50 -5.82 2.11 8.58
CA THR A 50 -6.10 1.60 7.22
C THR A 50 -6.04 0.06 7.19
N LEU A 51 -5.06 -0.54 7.85
CA LEU A 51 -4.85 -1.99 7.92
C LEU A 51 -5.99 -2.72 8.63
N MET A 52 -6.56 -2.10 9.66
CA MET A 52 -7.59 -2.66 10.53
C MET A 52 -9.02 -2.26 10.13
N ASP A 53 -9.21 -1.48 9.06
CA ASP A 53 -10.53 -1.04 8.65
C ASP A 53 -11.36 -2.23 8.11
N PRO A 54 -12.45 -2.64 8.81
CA PRO A 54 -13.23 -3.82 8.45
C PRO A 54 -14.05 -3.64 7.16
N LYS A 55 -14.09 -2.43 6.58
CA LYS A 55 -14.75 -2.17 5.30
C LYS A 55 -13.97 -2.78 4.15
N PHE A 56 -12.65 -2.85 4.24
CA PHE A 56 -11.83 -3.43 3.18
C PHE A 56 -12.02 -4.95 3.12
N ARG A 57 -12.29 -5.45 1.91
CA ARG A 57 -12.56 -6.88 1.64
C ARG A 57 -11.56 -7.49 0.69
N GLU A 58 -10.77 -6.66 0.03
CA GLU A 58 -9.86 -7.04 -1.02
C GLU A 58 -8.49 -6.42 -0.77
N LEU A 59 -7.45 -7.17 -1.10
CA LEU A 59 -6.07 -6.78 -0.83
C LEU A 59 -5.15 -7.12 -2.01
N GLY A 60 -4.30 -6.16 -2.39
CA GLY A 60 -3.16 -6.37 -3.26
C GLY A 60 -1.87 -5.89 -2.60
N VAL A 61 -0.81 -6.70 -2.67
CA VAL A 61 0.51 -6.36 -2.11
C VAL A 61 1.55 -6.37 -3.22
N GLY A 62 2.40 -5.36 -3.25
CA GLY A 62 3.54 -5.27 -4.15
C GLY A 62 4.81 -4.87 -3.41
N SER A 63 5.95 -5.38 -3.86
CA SER A 63 7.25 -5.01 -3.32
C SER A 63 8.23 -4.74 -4.44
N VAL A 64 9.13 -3.78 -4.24
CA VAL A 64 10.25 -3.53 -5.16
C VAL A 64 11.54 -3.44 -4.37
N ALA A 65 12.56 -4.17 -4.81
CA ALA A 65 13.93 -3.95 -4.35
C ALA A 65 14.56 -2.87 -5.24
N ALA A 66 15.12 -1.84 -4.61
CA ALA A 66 15.85 -0.76 -5.28
C ALA A 66 17.24 -0.62 -4.63
N PRO A 67 18.18 -1.53 -4.93
CA PRO A 67 19.56 -1.44 -4.46
C PRO A 67 20.16 -0.07 -4.83
N GLY A 68 20.79 0.61 -3.87
CA GLY A 68 21.32 1.96 -4.06
C GLY A 68 20.34 3.11 -3.80
N SER A 69 19.05 2.81 -3.56
CA SER A 69 18.13 3.80 -2.99
C SER A 69 18.31 3.92 -1.46
N PRO A 70 17.94 5.06 -0.84
CA PRO A 70 17.99 5.22 0.62
C PRO A 70 17.20 4.18 1.41
N TYR A 71 16.22 3.55 0.77
CA TYR A 71 15.30 2.62 1.42
C TYR A 71 15.60 1.15 1.10
N ALA A 72 16.42 0.85 0.10
CA ALA A 72 16.77 -0.49 -0.42
C ALA A 72 15.60 -1.37 -0.91
N ARG A 73 14.44 -1.30 -0.27
CA ARG A 73 13.19 -2.00 -0.57
C ARG A 73 12.00 -1.15 -0.14
N SER A 74 10.93 -1.24 -0.91
CA SER A 74 9.64 -0.66 -0.57
C SER A 74 8.51 -1.68 -0.73
N TRP A 75 7.52 -1.58 0.14
CA TRP A 75 6.32 -2.39 0.18
C TRP A 75 5.09 -1.49 0.06
N VAL A 76 4.16 -1.88 -0.79
CA VAL A 76 2.86 -1.23 -0.92
C VAL A 76 1.77 -2.26 -0.68
N GLN A 77 0.80 -1.87 0.12
CA GLN A 77 -0.43 -2.60 0.35
C GLN A 77 -1.59 -1.72 -0.09
N ASN A 78 -2.38 -2.18 -1.05
CA ASN A 78 -3.58 -1.50 -1.54
C ASN A 78 -4.82 -2.31 -1.13
N PHE A 79 -5.84 -1.62 -0.66
CA PHE A 79 -7.10 -2.21 -0.25
C PHE A 79 -8.27 -1.71 -1.10
N GLY A 80 -9.31 -2.52 -1.21
CA GLY A 80 -10.56 -2.18 -1.88
C GLY A 80 -11.78 -2.74 -1.15
N THR A 81 -12.95 -2.15 -1.41
CA THR A 81 -14.23 -2.51 -0.77
C THR A 81 -15.30 -3.02 -1.74
N ARG A 82 -14.97 -3.27 -3.02
CA ARG A 82 -15.92 -3.43 -4.15
C ARG A 82 -17.31 -3.95 -3.77
#